data_AF-A0A5K7Z3H3-F1
#
_entry.id   AF-A0A5K7Z3H3-F1
#
_cell.length_a   1.000
_cell.length_b   1.000
_cell.length_c   1.000
_cell.angle_alpha   90.00
_cell.angle_beta   90.00
_cell.angle_gamma   90.00
#
_symmetry.space_group_name_H-M   'P 1'
#
loop_
_entity.id
_entity.type
_entity.pdbx_description
1 polymer ?
#
loop_
_entity_poly.entity_id
_entity_poly.type
_entity_poly.pdbx_seq_one_letter_code
_entity_poly.pdbx_strand_id
1 'polypeptide(L)' 'MKFRDIFLPKIARSDPKVRKSAVKEETNIDVLKKVIDNDSDKTVRDAARKQLQKLNA' A
#
# COMPACT_ATOMS: atom_id res chain seq x y z
N MET A 1 20.74 -16.53 0.25
CA MET A 1 20.20 -15.14 0.20
C MET A 1 18.71 -15.23 -0.08
N LYS A 2 17.85 -14.68 0.79
CA LYS A 2 16.39 -14.79 0.64
C LYS A 2 15.96 -13.93 -0.55
N PHE A 3 15.36 -14.56 -1.56
CA PHE A 3 14.69 -13.95 -2.71
C PHE A 3 13.54 -12.96 -2.36
N ARG A 4 13.40 -12.55 -1.10
CA ARG A 4 12.30 -11.72 -0.59
C ARG A 4 12.53 -10.22 -0.82
N ASP A 5 13.76 -9.79 -1.09
CA ASP A 5 14.07 -8.36 -1.24
C ASP A 5 13.86 -7.81 -2.66
N ILE A 6 13.81 -8.68 -3.67
CA ILE A 6 13.59 -8.28 -5.08
C ILE A 6 12.11 -7.94 -5.33
N PHE A 7 11.19 -8.55 -4.56
CA PHE A 7 9.74 -8.45 -4.74
C PHE A 7 8.97 -8.03 -3.49
N LEU A 8 9.58 -7.32 -2.53
CA LEU A 8 8.77 -6.61 -1.54
C LEU A 8 7.92 -5.60 -2.31
N PRO A 9 6.57 -5.70 -2.28
CA PRO A 9 5.71 -4.69 -2.87
C PRO A 9 6.19 -3.33 -2.37
N LYS A 10 6.20 -2.29 -3.20
CA LYS A 10 6.65 -0.95 -2.76
C LYS A 10 5.93 -0.49 -1.46
N ILE A 11 4.77 -1.08 -1.17
CA ILE A 11 3.95 -0.89 0.02
C ILE A 11 4.50 -1.60 1.29
N ALA A 12 5.57 -2.39 1.21
CA ALA A 12 6.23 -3.02 2.35
C ALA A 12 7.59 -2.35 2.70
N ARG A 13 7.85 -1.15 2.16
CA ARG A 13 9.08 -0.38 2.41
C ARG A 13 9.03 0.38 3.74
N SER A 14 10.17 0.66 4.36
CA SER A 14 10.22 1.35 5.66
C SER A 14 9.73 2.80 5.63
N ASP A 15 9.94 3.52 4.52
CA ASP A 15 9.52 4.92 4.38
C ASP A 15 8.01 5.02 4.05
N PRO A 16 7.19 5.62 4.94
CA PRO A 16 5.77 5.83 4.70
C PRO A 16 5.46 6.64 3.44
N LYS A 17 6.33 7.57 3.02
CA LYS A 17 6.12 8.36 1.80
C LYS A 17 6.17 7.48 0.56
N VAL A 18 7.13 6.55 0.50
CA VAL A 18 7.28 5.59 -0.60
C VAL A 18 6.10 4.62 -0.62
N ARG A 19 5.71 4.08 0.55
CA ARG A 19 4.51 3.22 0.66
C ARG A 19 3.26 3.94 0.18
N LYS A 20 3.08 5.20 0.58
CA LYS A 20 1.94 6.03 0.17
C LYS A 20 1.89 6.25 -1.34
N SER A 21 3.03 6.53 -1.98
CA SER A 21 3.09 6.66 -3.44
C SER A 21 2.73 5.35 -4.13
N ALA A 22 3.22 4.22 -3.62
CA ALA A 22 2.88 2.91 -4.13
C ALA A 22 1.38 2.60 -4.02
N VAL A 23 0.76 2.94 -2.89
CA VAL A 23 -0.68 2.78 -2.65
C VAL A 23 -1.51 3.58 -3.66
N LYS A 24 -1.05 4.74 -4.11
CA LYS A 24 -1.76 5.55 -5.12
C LYS A 24 -1.67 4.94 -6.53
N GLU A 25 -0.62 4.18 -6.81
CA GLU A 25 -0.42 3.47 -8.08
C GLU A 25 -1.07 2.08 -8.07
N GLU A 26 -1.41 1.55 -6.89
CA GLU A 26 -1.99 0.23 -6.71
C GLU A 26 -3.44 0.17 -7.20
N THR A 27 -3.77 -0.89 -7.94
CA THR A 27 -5.10 -1.18 -8.47
C THR A 27 -5.69 -2.46 -7.90
N ASN A 28 -4.87 -3.29 -7.23
CA ASN A 28 -5.33 -4.49 -6.57
C ASN A 28 -6.07 -4.15 -5.27
N ILE A 29 -7.39 -4.35 -5.29
CA ILE A 29 -8.29 -4.10 -4.17
C ILE A 29 -7.90 -4.88 -2.91
N ASP A 30 -7.47 -6.14 -3.05
CA ASP A 30 -7.11 -6.97 -1.90
C ASP A 30 -5.81 -6.49 -1.24
N VAL A 31 -4.87 -5.99 -2.04
CA VAL A 31 -3.66 -5.34 -1.52
C VAL A 31 -4.04 -4.06 -0.78
N LEU A 32 -4.87 -3.20 -1.38
CA LEU A 32 -5.33 -1.97 -0.72
C LEU A 32 -6.02 -2.25 0.62
N LYS A 33 -6.90 -3.26 0.70
CA LYS A 33 -7.54 -3.67 1.96
C LYS A 33 -6.52 -4.12 3.00
N LYS A 34 -5.56 -4.97 2.62
CA LYS A 34 -4.49 -5.39 3.54
C LYS A 34 -3.67 -4.23 4.08
N VAL A 35 -3.43 -3.21 3.26
CA VAL A 35 -2.71 -2.00 3.67
C VAL A 35 -3.53 -1.16 4.65
N ILE A 36 -4.85 -1.04 4.41
CA ILE A 36 -5.77 -0.36 5.32
C ILE A 36 -5.76 -1.02 6.70
N ASP A 37 -5.65 -2.33 6.77
CA ASP A 37 -5.73 -3.06 8.04
C ASP A 37 -4.39 -3.15 8.77
N ASN A 38 -3.27 -3.22 8.03
CA ASN A 38 -1.96 -3.58 8.60
C ASN A 38 -0.87 -2.50 8.52
N ASP A 39 -1.00 -1.44 7.71
CA ASP A 39 0.07 -0.42 7.65
C ASP A 39 0.14 0.34 8.97
N SER A 40 1.36 0.50 9.50
CA SER A 40 1.60 1.19 10.76
C SER A 40 1.29 2.69 10.67
N ASP A 41 1.48 3.30 9.49
CA ASP A 41 1.30 4.73 9.28
C ASP A 41 -0.16 5.05 8.88
N LYS A 42 -0.81 5.91 9.67
CA LYS A 42 -2.20 6.31 9.43
C LYS A 42 -2.39 6.98 8.07
N THR A 43 -1.42 7.78 7.61
CA THR A 43 -1.51 8.50 6.33
C THR A 43 -1.43 7.56 5.13
N VAL A 44 -0.77 6.41 5.28
CA VAL A 44 -0.72 5.35 4.26
C VAL A 44 -2.06 4.60 4.24
N ARG A 45 -2.62 4.24 5.41
CA ARG A 45 -3.96 3.65 5.51
C ARG A 45 -5.03 4.55 4.88
N ASP A 46 -4.98 5.85 5.15
CA ASP A 46 -5.95 6.81 4.62
C ASP A 46 -5.80 6.99 3.09
N ALA A 47 -4.57 6.93 2.57
CA ALA A 47 -4.35 6.92 1.12
C ALA A 47 -4.94 5.66 0.46
N ALA A 48 -4.82 4.50 1.11
CA ALA A 48 -5.36 3.24 0.60
C ALA A 48 -6.89 3.26 0.58
N ARG A 49 -7.53 3.83 1.61
CA ARG A 49 -9.00 4.04 1.61
C ARG A 49 -9.45 4.92 0.45
N LYS A 50 -8.76 6.04 0.21
CA LYS A 50 -9.09 6.95 -0.89
C LYS A 50 -8.93 6.29 -2.26
N GLN A 51 -7.84 5.54 -2.45
CA GLN A 51 -7.62 4.80 -3.69
C GLN A 51 -8.68 3.74 -3.91
N LEU A 52 -9.02 2.97 -2.86
CA LEU A 52 -10.08 1.96 -2.94
C LEU A 52 -11.43 2.57 -3.29
N GLN A 53 -11.79 3.71 -2.70
CA GLN A 53 -13.00 4.45 -3.07
C GLN A 53 -12.99 4.88 -4.53
N LYS A 54 -11.85 5.36 -5.05
CA LYS A 54 -11.71 5.76 -6.45
C LYS A 54 -11.87 4.59 -7.42
N LEU A 55 -11.44 3.38 -7.04
CA LEU A 55 -11.56 2.18 -7.89
C LEU A 55 -12.96 1.57 -7.85
N ASN A 56 -13.74 1.85 -6.81
CA ASN A 56 -15.12 1.38 -6.66
C ASN A 56 -16.17 2.41 -7.13
N ALA A 57 -15.75 3.60 -7.58
CA ALA A 57 -16.60 4.66 -8.11
C ALA A 57 -16.70 4.57 -9.62
#